data_AF-A0ABD1W4L3-F1
#
_entry.id   AF-A0ABD1W4L3-F1
#
_cell.length_a   1.000
_cell.length_b   1.000
_cell.length_c   1.000
_cell.angle_alpha   90.00
_cell.angle_beta   90.00
_cell.angle_gamma   90.00
#
_symmetry.space_group_name_H-M   'P 1'
#
loop_
_entity.id
_entity.type
_entity.pdbx_description
1 polymer ?
#
loop_
_entity_poly.entity_id
_entity_poly.type
_entity_poly.pdbx_seq_one_letter_code
_entity_poly.pdbx_strand_id
1 'polypeptide(L)'
;MDLMEEEGLRRKVQKRTWLGFVWSELKHLSELVEKHKTYSAVNCIIYDPFLSWGVDVAKKFGLVSAAFFTQSCAVDNIYYHVYKKELKLPLSNTEKFVNIPGLPVLDVEDQPQPITKSKSIF
;
A
#
# COMPACT_ATOMS: atom_id res chain seq x y z
N MET A 1 -12.19 7.56 30.08
CA MET A 1 -11.45 6.76 29.08
C MET A 1 -10.38 7.66 28.52
N ASP A 2 -9.12 7.24 28.62
CA ASP A 2 -7.98 8.02 28.14
C ASP A 2 -7.96 8.05 26.60
N LEU A 3 -7.58 9.19 26.03
CA LEU A 3 -7.46 9.39 24.57
C LEU A 3 -6.57 8.32 23.91
N MET A 4 -5.58 7.82 24.64
CA MET A 4 -4.68 6.73 24.21
C MET A 4 -5.41 5.39 24.00
N GLU A 5 -6.44 5.13 24.79
CA GLU A 5 -7.25 3.90 24.71
C GLU A 5 -8.21 3.94 23.53
N GLU A 6 -8.82 5.11 23.27
CA GLU A 6 -9.67 5.33 22.10
C GLU A 6 -8.89 5.23 20.77
N GLU A 7 -7.69 5.79 20.69
CA GLU A 7 -6.83 5.64 19.52
C GLU A 7 -6.36 4.18 19.32
N GLY A 8 -6.13 3.46 20.42
CA GLY A 8 -5.82 2.03 20.39
C GLY A 8 -6.98 1.21 19.80
N LEU A 9 -8.20 1.51 20.22
CA LEU A 9 -9.41 0.86 19.74
C LEU A 9 -9.70 1.19 18.27
N ARG A 10 -9.57 2.48 17.89
CA ARG A 10 -9.76 2.96 16.51
C ARG A 10 -8.77 2.30 15.54
N ARG A 11 -7.49 2.17 15.93
CA ARG A 11 -6.47 1.47 15.16
C ARG A 11 -6.76 -0.03 15.00
N LYS A 12 -7.29 -0.69 16.03
CA LYS A 12 -7.68 -2.12 15.97
C LYS A 12 -8.86 -2.34 15.03
N VAL A 13 -9.89 -1.49 15.11
CA VAL A 13 -11.06 -1.55 14.21
C VAL A 13 -10.63 -1.32 12.76
N GLN A 14 -9.82 -0.29 12.49
CA GLN A 14 -9.30 -0.01 11.16
C GLN A 14 -8.45 -1.16 10.59
N LYS A 15 -7.61 -1.78 11.42
CA LYS A 15 -6.83 -2.96 11.00
C LYS A 15 -7.75 -4.13 10.65
N ARG A 16 -8.81 -4.39 11.43
CA ARG A 16 -9.77 -5.47 11.14
C ARG A 16 -10.55 -5.21 9.85
N THR A 17 -11.01 -3.99 9.62
CA THR A 17 -11.72 -3.63 8.38
C THR A 17 -10.81 -3.70 7.17
N TRP A 18 -9.56 -3.20 7.27
CA TRP A 18 -8.58 -3.27 6.19
C TRP A 18 -8.21 -4.72 5.84
N LEU A 19 -7.98 -5.58 6.84
CA LEU A 19 -7.76 -7.01 6.59
C LEU A 19 -8.98 -7.66 5.93
N GLY A 20 -10.20 -7.35 6.39
CA GLY A 20 -11.43 -7.86 5.79
C GLY A 20 -11.56 -7.48 4.31
N PHE A 21 -11.22 -6.24 3.96
CA PHE A 21 -11.15 -5.78 2.57
C PHE A 21 -10.13 -6.58 1.76
N VAL A 22 -8.88 -6.71 2.25
CA VAL A 22 -7.82 -7.49 1.57
C VAL A 22 -8.23 -8.95 1.35
N TRP A 23 -8.85 -9.58 2.34
CA TRP A 23 -9.37 -10.96 2.21
C TRP A 23 -10.47 -11.08 1.16
N SER A 24 -11.38 -10.10 1.10
CA SER A 24 -12.44 -10.05 0.09
C SER A 24 -11.84 -9.92 -1.33
N GLU A 25 -10.92 -8.98 -1.54
CA GLU A 25 -10.28 -8.76 -2.84
C GLU A 25 -9.47 -9.98 -3.32
N LEU A 26 -8.69 -10.59 -2.41
CA LEU A 26 -7.94 -11.83 -2.67
C LEU A 26 -8.84 -12.96 -3.18
N LYS A 27 -10.01 -13.13 -2.55
CA LYS A 27 -10.98 -14.16 -2.90
C LYS A 27 -11.57 -13.89 -4.29
N HIS A 28 -12.03 -12.66 -4.55
CA HIS A 28 -12.59 -12.28 -5.84
C HIS A 28 -11.59 -12.44 -6.99
N LEU A 29 -10.33 -12.01 -6.81
CA LEU A 29 -9.31 -12.16 -7.86
C LEU A 29 -9.01 -13.64 -8.14
N SER A 30 -8.92 -14.47 -7.10
CA SER A 30 -8.71 -15.92 -7.28
C SER A 30 -9.87 -16.58 -8.03
N GLU A 31 -11.11 -16.22 -7.70
CA GLU A 31 -12.31 -16.72 -8.38
C GLU A 31 -12.37 -16.28 -9.84
N LEU A 32 -11.94 -15.04 -10.14
CA LEU A 32 -11.86 -14.53 -11.50
C LEU A 32 -10.88 -15.34 -12.35
N VAL A 33 -9.68 -15.63 -11.81
CA VAL A 33 -8.67 -16.45 -12.49
C VAL A 33 -9.20 -17.87 -12.77
N GLU A 34 -9.85 -18.49 -11.78
CA GLU A 34 -10.48 -19.81 -11.92
C GLU A 34 -11.55 -19.83 -13.03
N LYS A 35 -12.42 -18.82 -13.06
CA LYS A 35 -13.51 -18.71 -14.03
C LYS A 35 -13.03 -18.64 -15.49
N HIS A 36 -11.83 -18.12 -15.71
CA HIS A 36 -11.29 -17.87 -17.05
C HIS A 36 -10.38 -18.99 -17.58
N LYS A 37 -10.25 -20.13 -16.89
CA LYS A 37 -9.32 -21.22 -17.28
C LYS A 37 -9.53 -21.82 -18.67
N THR A 38 -10.76 -21.86 -19.17
CA THR A 38 -11.09 -22.69 -20.35
C THR A 38 -11.12 -21.92 -21.67
N TYR A 39 -11.72 -20.72 -21.69
CA TYR A 39 -11.97 -19.97 -22.92
C TYR A 39 -11.14 -18.69 -23.06
N SER A 40 -10.49 -18.26 -21.98
CA SER A 40 -9.77 -16.98 -21.92
C SER A 40 -8.72 -17.02 -20.79
N ALA A 41 -7.89 -18.07 -20.81
CA ALA A 41 -6.94 -18.37 -19.74
C ALA A 41 -6.09 -17.14 -19.40
N VAL A 42 -6.12 -16.74 -18.13
CA VAL A 42 -5.28 -15.66 -17.62
C VAL A 42 -3.83 -16.16 -17.60
N ASN A 43 -2.93 -15.45 -18.28
CA ASN A 43 -1.50 -15.81 -18.30
C ASN A 43 -0.64 -14.88 -17.43
N CYS A 44 -1.16 -13.71 -17.06
CA CYS A 44 -0.43 -12.71 -16.30
C CYS A 44 -1.37 -11.91 -15.38
N ILE A 45 -0.84 -11.47 -14.23
CA ILE A 45 -1.48 -10.49 -13.35
C ILE A 45 -0.62 -9.24 -13.29
N ILE A 46 -1.18 -8.11 -13.71
CA ILE A 46 -0.60 -6.79 -13.49
C ILE A 46 -1.26 -6.20 -12.25
N TYR A 47 -0.47 -5.82 -11.25
CA TYR A 47 -0.99 -5.38 -9.95
C TYR A 47 -0.32 -4.09 -9.48
N ASP A 48 -1.04 -3.32 -8.69
CA ASP A 48 -0.47 -2.18 -7.96
C ASP A 48 0.38 -2.69 -6.78
N PRO A 49 1.68 -2.32 -6.67
CA PRO A 49 2.56 -2.81 -5.61
C PRO A 49 2.12 -2.47 -4.18
N PHE A 50 1.27 -1.45 -4.00
CA PHE A 50 0.63 -1.18 -2.71
C PHE A 50 -0.31 -2.32 -2.29
N LEU A 51 -0.88 -3.03 -3.27
CA LEU A 51 -1.70 -4.22 -3.10
C LEU A 51 -0.83 -5.47 -3.27
N SER A 52 0.13 -5.65 -2.36
CA SER A 52 1.12 -6.74 -2.42
C SER A 52 0.51 -8.16 -2.47
N TRP A 53 -0.77 -8.31 -2.10
CA TRP A 53 -1.49 -9.57 -2.22
C TRP A 53 -1.72 -10.03 -3.67
N GLY A 54 -1.63 -9.12 -4.67
CA GLY A 54 -1.78 -9.47 -6.08
C GLY A 54 -0.70 -10.43 -6.59
N VAL A 55 0.55 -10.28 -6.14
CA VAL A 55 1.64 -11.20 -6.48
C VAL A 55 1.46 -12.58 -5.83
N ASP A 56 0.83 -12.64 -4.66
CA ASP A 56 0.55 -13.92 -4.00
C ASP A 56 -0.49 -14.75 -4.77
N VAL A 57 -1.50 -14.07 -5.34
CA VAL A 57 -2.46 -14.72 -6.25
C VAL A 57 -1.76 -15.22 -7.51
N ALA A 58 -0.91 -14.41 -8.14
CA ALA A 58 -0.17 -14.82 -9.33
C ALA A 58 0.68 -16.07 -9.07
N LYS A 59 1.43 -16.09 -7.95
CA LYS A 59 2.22 -17.25 -7.52
C LYS A 59 1.37 -18.49 -7.29
N LYS A 60 0.22 -18.35 -6.63
CA LYS A 60 -0.71 -19.47 -6.37
C LYS A 60 -1.15 -20.16 -7.66
N PHE A 61 -1.34 -19.40 -8.74
CA PHE A 61 -1.79 -19.91 -10.03
C PHE A 61 -0.66 -20.15 -11.04
N GLY A 62 0.61 -19.96 -10.64
CA GLY A 62 1.76 -20.13 -11.53
C GLY A 62 1.80 -19.12 -12.69
N LEU A 63 1.24 -17.92 -12.49
CA LEU A 63 1.13 -16.88 -13.50
C LEU A 63 2.34 -15.95 -13.45
N VAL A 64 2.64 -15.34 -14.61
CA VAL A 64 3.54 -14.19 -14.66
C VAL A 64 2.90 -13.04 -13.88
N SER A 65 3.70 -12.24 -13.18
CA SER A 65 3.21 -11.05 -12.49
C SER A 65 4.07 -9.83 -12.81
N ALA A 66 3.42 -8.68 -12.99
CA ALA A 66 4.11 -7.40 -13.16
C ALA A 66 3.57 -6.36 -12.18
N ALA A 67 4.49 -5.65 -11.53
CA ALA A 67 4.19 -4.48 -10.73
C ALA A 67 3.91 -3.29 -11.66
N PHE A 68 2.78 -2.62 -11.46
CA PHE A 68 2.42 -1.38 -12.15
C PHE A 68 2.22 -0.27 -11.13
N PHE A 69 3.15 0.67 -11.10
CA PHE A 69 3.14 1.78 -10.16
C PHE A 69 2.23 2.89 -10.70
N THR A 70 1.11 3.12 -9.99
CA THR A 70 0.13 4.15 -10.35
C THR A 70 0.52 5.55 -9.82
N GLN A 71 1.50 5.60 -8.92
CA GLN A 71 1.97 6.83 -8.29
C GLN A 71 3.19 7.40 -9.03
N SER A 72 3.54 8.64 -8.72
CA SER A 72 4.78 9.25 -9.24
C SER A 72 5.99 8.44 -8.77
N CYS A 73 7.00 8.31 -9.63
CA CYS A 73 8.27 7.66 -9.29
C CYS A 73 8.95 8.29 -8.06
N ALA A 74 8.68 9.57 -7.78
CA ALA A 74 9.15 10.24 -6.58
C ALA A 74 8.55 9.64 -5.30
N VAL A 75 7.26 9.30 -5.33
CA VAL A 75 6.56 8.69 -4.20
C VAL A 75 7.06 7.27 -3.95
N ASP A 76 7.29 6.49 -5.01
CA ASP A 76 7.85 5.14 -4.89
C ASP A 76 9.28 5.15 -4.37
N ASN A 77 10.09 6.13 -4.79
CA ASN A 77 11.44 6.35 -4.27
C ASN A 77 11.39 6.67 -2.76
N ILE A 78 10.49 7.56 -2.32
CA ILE A 78 10.26 7.82 -0.90
C ILE A 78 9.90 6.52 -0.16
N TYR A 79 8.92 5.75 -0.65
CA TYR A 79 8.52 4.49 -0.02
C TYR A 79 9.64 3.44 0.01
N TYR A 80 10.52 3.42 -0.99
CA TYR A 80 11.71 2.56 -1.00
C TYR A 80 12.65 2.86 0.17
N HIS A 81 12.96 4.14 0.41
CA HIS A 81 13.82 4.54 1.54
C HIS A 81 13.14 4.31 2.90
N VAL A 82 11.81 4.42 2.97
CA VAL A 82 11.04 4.02 4.16
C VAL A 82 11.14 2.53 4.42
N TYR A 83 10.98 1.72 3.37
CA TYR A 83 11.10 0.26 3.47
C TYR A 83 12.50 -0.16 3.91
N LYS A 84 13.55 0.51 3.41
CA LYS A 84 14.95 0.32 3.83
C LYS A 84 15.25 0.83 5.24
N LYS A 85 14.29 1.50 5.89
CA LYS A 85 14.44 2.14 7.21
C LYS A 85 15.48 3.27 7.23
N GLU A 86 15.83 3.78 6.06
CA GLU A 86 16.69 4.96 5.87
C GLU A 86 15.89 6.24 6.09
N LEU A 87 14.58 6.18 5.88
CA LEU A 87 13.62 7.23 6.19
C LEU A 87 12.55 6.72 7.16
N LYS A 88 12.21 7.51 8.20
CA LYS A 88 11.15 7.17 9.15
C LYS A 88 9.97 8.10 8.94
N LEU A 89 8.78 7.52 8.76
CA LEU A 89 7.52 8.28 8.65
C LEU A 89 6.59 8.02 9.85
N PRO A 90 5.78 9.00 10.29
CA PRO A 90 5.85 10.40 9.87
C PRO A 90 7.17 11.04 10.29
N LEU A 91 7.66 11.99 9.50
CA LEU A 91 8.87 12.73 9.84
C LEU A 91 8.69 13.42 11.19
N SER A 92 9.75 13.46 11.99
CA SER A 92 9.68 14.17 13.26
C SER A 92 9.58 15.67 13.01
N ASN A 93 8.89 16.42 13.88
CA ASN A 93 8.80 17.89 13.77
C ASN A 93 10.17 18.60 13.83
N THR A 94 11.23 17.88 14.19
CA THR A 94 12.62 18.34 14.19
C THR A 94 13.31 18.20 12.83
N GLU A 95 12.83 17.33 11.95
CA GLU A 95 13.38 17.05 10.62
C GLU A 95 12.60 17.83 9.57
N LYS A 96 12.90 19.13 9.41
CA LYS A 96 12.19 19.99 8.44
C LYS A 96 12.42 19.62 6.97
N PHE A 97 13.55 18.98 6.67
CA PHE A 97 13.94 18.68 5.30
C PHE A 97 14.49 17.27 5.18
N VAL A 98 14.09 16.58 4.10
CA VAL A 98 14.58 15.24 3.77
C VAL A 98 15.34 15.30 2.45
N ASN A 99 16.55 14.75 2.45
CA ASN A 99 17.33 14.58 1.25
C ASN A 99 17.29 13.11 0.83
N ILE A 100 16.68 12.84 -0.32
CA ILE A 100 16.55 11.50 -0.90
C ILE A 100 17.30 11.48 -2.23
N PRO A 101 18.20 10.50 -2.46
CA PRO A 101 18.90 10.40 -3.74
C PRO A 101 17.96 10.42 -4.95
N GLY A 102 18.21 11.36 -5.87
CA GLY A 102 17.44 11.51 -7.09
C GLY A 102 16.18 12.37 -6.98
N LEU A 103 15.90 12.96 -5.80
CA LEU A 103 14.81 13.91 -5.58
C LEU A 103 15.35 15.28 -5.16
N PRO A 104 14.60 16.37 -5.41
CA PRO A 104 14.86 17.64 -4.74
C PRO A 104 14.69 17.49 -3.23
N VAL A 105 15.27 18.41 -2.46
CA VAL A 105 15.06 18.46 -1.01
C VAL A 105 13.57 18.62 -0.73
N LEU A 106 13.01 17.69 0.05
CA LEU A 106 11.57 17.65 0.36
C LEU A 106 11.32 18.31 1.71
N ASP A 107 10.26 19.10 1.83
CA ASP A 107 9.74 19.55 3.12
C ASP A 107 8.92 18.43 3.78
N VAL A 108 8.67 18.53 5.09
CA VAL A 108 7.78 17.64 5.85
C VAL A 108 6.39 17.57 5.23
N GLU A 109 5.91 18.69 4.67
CA GLU A 109 4.60 18.77 4.03
C GLU A 109 4.52 18.01 2.69
N ASP A 110 5.67 17.71 2.06
CA ASP A 110 5.74 16.96 0.80
C ASP A 110 5.69 15.43 1.01
N GLN A 111 5.61 14.99 2.27
CA GLN A 111 5.58 13.57 2.61
C GLN A 111 4.28 12.91 2.14
N PRO A 112 4.36 11.71 1.51
CA PRO A 112 3.19 10.86 1.29
C PRO A 112 2.47 10.60 2.62
N GLN A 113 1.21 11.01 2.70
CA GLN A 113 0.39 10.76 3.87
C GLN A 113 -0.15 9.32 3.78
N PRO A 114 -0.02 8.50 4.84
CA PRO A 114 -0.69 7.21 4.88
C PRO A 114 -2.20 7.40 4.73
N ILE A 115 -2.87 6.42 4.11
CA ILE A 115 -4.33 6.31 4.11
C ILE A 115 -4.80 5.89 5.52
N THR A 116 -4.61 6.76 6.50
CA THR A 116 -5.03 6.56 7.90
C THR A 116 -5.72 7.80 8.47
N LYS A 117 -5.64 8.94 7.78
CA LYS A 117 -6.44 10.12 8.10
C LYS A 117 -7.70 10.10 7.25
N SER A 118 -8.83 9.73 7.84
CA SER A 118 -10.08 10.38 7.44
C SER A 118 -9.95 11.85 7.87
N LYS A 119 -9.33 12.68 7.04
CA LYS A 119 -9.79 14.07 7.02
C LYS A 119 -11.18 13.96 6.41
N SER A 120 -12.20 14.14 7.24
CA SER A 120 -13.54 14.44 6.75
C SER A 120 -13.38 15.66 5.84
N ILE A 121 -13.40 15.37 4.55
CA ILE A 121 -13.74 16.31 3.49
C ILE A 121 -14.98 15.72 2.80
N PHE A 122 -15.97 15.42 3.63
CA PHE A 122 -17.40 15.72 3.54
C PHE A 122 -17.95 15.62 4.96
#